data_AF-A0A9E1S804-F1
#
_entry.id   AF-A0A9E1S804-F1
#
_cell.length_a   1.000
_cell.length_b   1.000
_cell.length_c   1.000
_cell.angle_alpha   90.00
_cell.angle_beta   90.00
_cell.angle_gamma   90.00
#
_symmetry.space_group_name_H-M   'P 1'
#
loop_
_entity.id
_entity.type
_entity.pdbx_description
1 polymer ?
#
loop_
_entity_poly.entity_id
_entity_poly.type
_entity_poly.pdbx_seq_one_letter_code
_entity_poly.pdbx_strand_id
1 'polypeptide(L)'
;EGGNKNSDGGYDMHPEWVRMVERTQVSNLPDPYDPTPVLQDIGVYYTDFNYGGISMAVLEDRKFKSGPSQAVDKNTHQGRVDHVRDPNMDPKVLDKPGLNLLGERQEKFLEDWAGDYRDASMKAILSQSPFCAVATHHGGGKDSNILIADLDSNGWPQSGRNRAIELARKAHAVMIHGDQHLATVVHHGIDNWNDSGFSFAGAGIFNGYPRLWVPREVGKNQRPNSPDYTGEFLDGFHNKINVWAAANRVDKQYPDQIKDGPLSMLDKLNNTASGYGIVKFHKEQQKITIESWPVYENMGSDIDRYETHKGWPITVSVDQQYNRKPVGYLAPVAMKEKSFIVRVRKEPSGELVYARRVTTGTYRPKVFEMGTYRVEVGEPGNWKTFKNQKIQN
;
A
#
# COMPACT_ATOMS: atom_id res chain seq x y z
N GLU A 1 22.59 23.82 12.22
CA GLU A 1 21.90 22.55 11.88
C GLU A 1 20.70 22.41 12.81
N GLY A 2 19.53 22.04 12.27
CA GLY A 2 18.32 21.77 13.08
C GLY A 2 17.22 22.84 13.02
N GLY A 3 16.64 23.09 11.84
CA GLY A 3 15.44 23.91 11.65
C GLY A 3 14.72 23.52 10.37
N ASN A 4 13.42 23.22 10.46
CA ASN A 4 12.54 22.59 9.47
C ASN A 4 12.75 23.01 8.00
N LYS A 5 13.21 22.05 7.19
CA LYS A 5 12.91 21.98 5.76
C LYS A 5 11.96 20.79 5.55
N ASN A 6 10.98 20.88 4.64
CA ASN A 6 10.02 19.81 4.29
C ASN A 6 8.87 19.48 5.28
N SER A 7 8.40 20.41 6.12
CA SER A 7 7.26 20.15 7.04
C SER A 7 5.93 20.81 6.63
N ASP A 8 5.96 21.80 5.74
CA ASP A 8 4.80 22.58 5.31
C ASP A 8 4.04 21.97 4.12
N GLY A 9 4.62 20.93 3.51
CA GLY A 9 4.25 20.45 2.18
C GLY A 9 4.98 21.23 1.08
N GLY A 10 4.83 20.81 -0.17
CA GLY A 10 5.50 21.42 -1.32
C GLY A 10 6.96 21.00 -1.48
N TYR A 11 7.75 21.83 -2.18
CA TYR A 11 9.13 21.54 -2.57
C TYR A 11 10.11 22.58 -2.00
N ASP A 12 11.25 22.11 -1.52
CA ASP A 12 12.35 22.99 -1.08
C ASP A 12 13.02 23.73 -2.26
N MET A 13 13.04 23.11 -3.45
CA MET A 13 13.74 23.63 -4.63
C MET A 13 12.82 24.48 -5.52
N HIS A 14 13.41 25.40 -6.29
CA HIS A 14 12.69 26.23 -7.25
C HIS A 14 11.86 25.40 -8.25
N PRO A 15 10.64 25.82 -8.65
CA PRO A 15 9.76 25.07 -9.55
C PRO A 15 10.39 24.63 -10.87
N GLU A 16 11.31 25.41 -11.42
CA GLU A 16 12.04 25.01 -12.64
C GLU A 16 12.93 23.79 -12.43
N TRP A 17 13.56 23.68 -11.25
CA TRP A 17 14.29 22.48 -10.88
C TRP A 17 13.29 21.34 -10.67
N VAL A 18 12.21 21.53 -9.91
CA VAL A 18 11.21 20.46 -9.73
C VAL A 18 10.68 19.93 -11.08
N ARG A 19 10.36 20.81 -12.03
CA ARG A 19 10.00 20.43 -13.41
C ARG A 19 11.09 19.63 -14.12
N MET A 20 12.37 20.00 -13.94
CA MET A 20 13.48 19.24 -14.53
C MET A 20 13.67 17.87 -13.86
N VAL A 21 13.48 17.73 -12.53
CA VAL A 21 13.44 16.42 -11.86
C VAL A 21 12.35 15.57 -12.51
N GLU A 22 11.13 16.10 -12.58
CA GLU A 22 9.97 15.36 -13.08
C GLU A 22 10.21 14.90 -14.52
N ARG A 23 10.65 15.78 -15.41
CA ARG A 23 10.98 15.41 -16.80
C ARG A 23 12.08 14.35 -16.90
N THR A 24 13.00 14.25 -15.96
CA THR A 24 14.10 13.26 -16.04
C THR A 24 13.73 11.92 -15.40
N GLN A 25 12.85 11.92 -14.40
CA GLN A 25 12.51 10.72 -13.64
C GLN A 25 11.25 10.01 -14.15
N VAL A 26 10.28 10.75 -14.73
CA VAL A 26 8.96 10.20 -15.06
C VAL A 26 8.53 10.36 -16.52
N SER A 27 9.39 10.87 -17.42
CA SER A 27 9.04 11.08 -18.84
C SER A 27 8.72 9.80 -19.63
N ASN A 28 9.02 8.63 -19.09
CA ASN A 28 8.73 7.34 -19.72
C ASN A 28 7.38 6.75 -19.25
N LEU A 29 6.67 7.42 -18.34
CA LEU A 29 5.30 7.06 -18.00
C LEU A 29 4.34 7.54 -19.11
N PRO A 30 3.16 6.89 -19.25
CA PRO A 30 2.09 7.47 -20.05
C PRO A 30 1.67 8.85 -19.57
N ASP A 31 0.92 9.55 -20.42
CA ASP A 31 0.35 10.84 -20.07
C ASP A 31 -0.47 10.74 -18.76
N PRO A 32 -0.45 11.80 -17.91
CA PRO A 32 -1.21 11.80 -16.66
C PRO A 32 -2.71 11.70 -16.92
N TYR A 33 -3.45 11.07 -16.00
CA TYR A 33 -4.91 10.94 -16.11
C TYR A 33 -5.60 12.30 -16.24
N ASP A 34 -5.13 13.30 -15.48
CA ASP A 34 -5.51 14.70 -15.63
C ASP A 34 -4.22 15.53 -15.57
N PRO A 35 -3.74 16.08 -16.70
CA PRO A 35 -2.43 16.73 -16.81
C PRO A 35 -2.40 18.15 -16.25
N THR A 36 -3.48 18.62 -15.60
CA THR A 36 -3.52 19.98 -15.03
C THR A 36 -2.38 20.17 -14.02
N PRO A 37 -1.49 21.16 -14.19
CA PRO A 37 -0.38 21.36 -13.25
C PRO A 37 -0.88 21.76 -11.86
N VAL A 38 -0.04 21.51 -10.85
CA VAL A 38 -0.23 22.10 -9.52
C VAL A 38 0.33 23.53 -9.48
N LEU A 39 0.32 24.17 -8.30
CA LEU A 39 0.83 25.52 -8.14
C LEU A 39 2.26 25.68 -8.68
N GLN A 40 2.56 26.89 -9.13
CA GLN A 40 3.83 27.26 -9.75
C GLN A 40 4.14 26.51 -11.06
N ASP A 41 3.11 25.99 -11.73
CA ASP A 41 3.20 25.29 -13.01
C ASP A 41 4.09 24.04 -12.93
N ILE A 42 4.03 23.34 -11.80
CA ILE A 42 4.69 22.04 -11.63
C ILE A 42 3.74 20.99 -12.20
N GLY A 43 4.27 20.07 -13.02
CA GLY A 43 3.49 19.02 -13.66
C GLY A 43 2.92 18.01 -12.67
N VAL A 44 2.27 16.98 -13.21
CA VAL A 44 1.76 15.80 -12.51
C VAL A 44 2.07 14.58 -13.36
N TYR A 45 2.16 13.40 -12.75
CA TYR A 45 2.48 12.12 -13.39
C TYR A 45 1.63 10.94 -12.92
N TYR A 46 0.64 11.14 -12.04
CA TYR A 46 -0.28 10.05 -11.70
C TYR A 46 -1.05 9.57 -12.95
N THR A 47 -0.98 8.28 -13.20
CA THR A 47 -1.47 7.64 -14.44
C THR A 47 -1.65 6.14 -14.20
N ASP A 48 -2.11 5.41 -15.20
CA ASP A 48 -2.05 3.95 -15.22
C ASP A 48 -1.44 3.43 -16.51
N PHE A 49 -0.90 2.22 -16.44
CA PHE A 49 -0.44 1.48 -17.61
C PHE A 49 -0.75 0.00 -17.47
N ASN A 50 -0.81 -0.71 -18.60
CA ASN A 50 -0.95 -2.15 -18.63
C ASN A 50 0.36 -2.80 -19.11
N TYR A 51 0.89 -3.72 -18.32
CA TYR A 51 2.05 -4.52 -18.71
C TYR A 51 1.80 -6.00 -18.41
N GLY A 52 1.87 -6.84 -19.44
CA GLY A 52 1.66 -8.29 -19.31
C GLY A 52 0.25 -8.69 -18.85
N GLY A 53 -0.74 -7.81 -19.01
CA GLY A 53 -2.10 -8.01 -18.52
C GLY A 53 -2.29 -7.61 -17.05
N ILE A 54 -1.34 -6.87 -16.46
CA ILE A 54 -1.46 -6.29 -15.12
C ILE A 54 -1.65 -4.79 -15.29
N SER A 55 -2.79 -4.26 -14.86
CA SER A 55 -3.04 -2.82 -14.87
C SER A 55 -2.48 -2.21 -13.58
N MET A 56 -1.55 -1.27 -13.73
CA MET A 56 -0.83 -0.64 -12.63
C MET A 56 -1.18 0.84 -12.54
N ALA A 57 -1.73 1.28 -11.42
CA ALA A 57 -1.93 2.70 -11.13
C ALA A 57 -0.67 3.26 -10.45
N VAL A 58 -0.12 4.35 -10.98
CA VAL A 58 1.01 5.09 -10.40
C VAL A 58 0.48 6.31 -9.68
N LEU A 59 0.84 6.46 -8.40
CA LEU A 59 0.39 7.57 -7.56
C LEU A 59 1.48 8.62 -7.32
N GLU A 60 1.04 9.79 -6.89
CA GLU A 60 1.84 10.91 -6.41
C GLU A 60 1.53 11.20 -4.94
N ASP A 61 1.65 10.18 -4.10
CA ASP A 61 1.21 10.20 -2.70
C ASP A 61 2.04 11.13 -1.79
N ARG A 62 3.13 11.71 -2.30
CA ARG A 62 3.93 12.76 -1.63
C ARG A 62 3.53 14.17 -2.05
N LYS A 63 3.31 14.40 -3.35
CA LYS A 63 3.03 15.74 -3.90
C LYS A 63 1.70 16.29 -3.39
N PHE A 64 0.70 15.43 -3.26
CA PHE A 64 -0.67 15.81 -2.87
C PHE A 64 -0.95 15.69 -1.38
N LYS A 65 -0.02 15.12 -0.61
CA LYS A 65 -0.20 14.90 0.82
C LYS A 65 0.03 16.17 1.62
N SER A 66 -0.81 16.38 2.62
CA SER A 66 -0.65 17.48 3.58
C SER A 66 0.68 17.38 4.32
N GLY A 67 1.30 18.53 4.58
CA GLY A 67 2.53 18.61 5.35
C GLY A 67 2.30 18.35 6.85
N PRO A 68 3.23 17.67 7.56
CA PRO A 68 3.12 17.39 9.00
C PRO A 68 2.80 18.60 9.88
N SER A 69 3.31 19.79 9.52
CA SER A 69 3.08 21.04 10.25
C SER A 69 1.64 21.54 10.25
N GLN A 70 0.80 21.03 9.34
CA GLN A 70 -0.63 21.32 9.32
C GLN A 70 -1.34 20.56 10.46
N ALA A 71 -0.78 19.43 10.92
CA ALA A 71 -1.29 18.64 12.04
C ALA A 71 -0.60 18.94 13.38
N VAL A 72 0.67 19.34 13.37
CA VAL A 72 1.50 19.46 14.58
C VAL A 72 1.95 20.91 14.81
N ASP A 73 1.86 21.40 16.06
CA ASP A 73 2.41 22.71 16.43
C ASP A 73 3.94 22.66 16.52
N LYS A 74 4.60 23.31 15.56
CA LYS A 74 6.06 23.41 15.45
C LYS A 74 6.75 24.01 16.68
N ASN A 75 6.05 24.84 17.45
CA ASN A 75 6.65 25.54 18.60
C ASN A 75 6.72 24.63 19.83
N THR A 76 5.79 23.69 19.96
CA THR A 76 5.72 22.78 21.11
C THR A 76 6.26 21.40 20.78
N HIS A 77 6.31 21.02 19.50
CA HIS A 77 6.78 19.71 19.07
C HIS A 77 8.30 19.60 19.14
N GLN A 78 8.79 18.55 19.80
CA GLN A 78 10.23 18.33 19.96
C GLN A 78 10.80 17.49 18.82
N GLY A 79 11.87 18.00 18.20
CA GLY A 79 12.58 17.30 17.13
C GLY A 79 11.92 17.45 15.76
N ARG A 80 11.97 16.37 14.96
CA ARG A 80 11.38 16.33 13.61
C ARG A 80 9.85 16.39 13.70
N VAL A 81 9.22 17.27 12.93
CA VAL A 81 7.76 17.52 12.97
C VAL A 81 6.94 16.31 12.53
N ASP A 82 7.50 15.46 11.68
CA ASP A 82 6.88 14.22 11.23
C ASP A 82 7.02 13.07 12.24
N HIS A 83 7.93 13.17 13.22
CA HIS A 83 8.17 12.14 14.22
C HIS A 83 7.38 12.44 15.50
N VAL A 84 6.35 11.64 15.79
CA VAL A 84 5.61 11.72 17.05
C VAL A 84 6.24 10.77 18.05
N ARG A 85 6.68 11.30 19.20
CA ARG A 85 7.43 10.54 20.21
C ARG A 85 6.78 10.50 21.59
N ASP A 86 5.84 11.41 21.88
CA ASP A 86 5.15 11.43 23.17
C ASP A 86 4.22 10.22 23.29
N PRO A 87 4.49 9.25 24.18
CA PRO A 87 3.65 8.06 24.34
C PRO A 87 2.25 8.37 24.88
N ASN A 88 2.00 9.57 25.39
CA ASN A 88 0.71 9.97 25.95
C ASN A 88 -0.18 10.71 24.95
N MET A 89 0.33 11.05 23.76
CA MET A 89 -0.45 11.71 22.72
C MET A 89 -1.36 10.70 22.01
N ASP A 90 -2.67 10.95 21.95
CA ASP A 90 -3.56 10.19 21.06
C ASP A 90 -3.33 10.65 19.60
N PRO A 91 -2.78 9.81 18.72
CA PRO A 91 -2.46 10.17 17.34
C PRO A 91 -3.72 10.50 16.50
N LYS A 92 -4.93 10.19 16.99
CA LYS A 92 -6.17 10.61 16.31
C LYS A 92 -6.33 12.12 16.20
N VAL A 93 -5.74 12.89 17.12
CA VAL A 93 -5.80 14.37 17.07
C VAL A 93 -5.03 14.96 15.87
N LEU A 94 -4.20 14.14 15.21
CA LEU A 94 -3.43 14.51 14.02
C LEU A 94 -4.26 14.42 12.74
N ASP A 95 -5.40 13.71 12.74
CA ASP A 95 -6.32 13.63 11.60
C ASP A 95 -7.29 14.82 11.64
N LYS A 96 -6.84 15.97 11.14
CA LYS A 96 -7.62 17.22 11.13
C LYS A 96 -8.48 17.35 9.87
N PRO A 97 -9.64 18.02 9.95
CA PRO A 97 -10.43 18.38 8.77
C PRO A 97 -9.59 19.17 7.75
N GLY A 98 -9.77 18.86 6.47
CA GLY A 98 -9.08 19.54 5.36
C GLY A 98 -7.70 18.96 5.01
N LEU A 99 -7.19 17.98 5.76
CA LEU A 99 -5.97 17.29 5.39
C LEU A 99 -6.21 16.27 4.27
N ASN A 100 -5.21 16.13 3.40
CA ASN A 100 -5.27 15.28 2.23
C ASN A 100 -4.12 14.28 2.19
N LEU A 101 -4.38 13.10 1.62
CA LEU A 101 -3.34 12.14 1.24
C LEU A 101 -3.13 12.16 -0.27
N LEU A 102 -4.12 11.71 -1.04
CA LEU A 102 -4.07 11.68 -2.50
C LEU A 102 -4.69 12.93 -3.15
N GLY A 103 -5.62 13.58 -2.43
CA GLY A 103 -6.42 14.68 -2.96
C GLY A 103 -7.48 14.21 -3.96
N GLU A 104 -8.49 15.06 -4.21
CA GLU A 104 -9.68 14.69 -4.98
C GLU A 104 -9.38 14.20 -6.40
N ARG A 105 -8.35 14.77 -7.05
CA ARG A 105 -7.98 14.42 -8.43
C ARG A 105 -7.50 12.97 -8.55
N GLN A 106 -6.62 12.53 -7.65
CA GLN A 106 -6.13 11.15 -7.63
C GLN A 106 -7.18 10.17 -7.08
N GLU A 107 -8.00 10.59 -6.11
CA GLU A 107 -9.12 9.79 -5.62
C GLU A 107 -10.13 9.51 -6.75
N LYS A 108 -10.44 10.53 -7.58
CA LYS A 108 -11.26 10.36 -8.78
C LYS A 108 -10.63 9.44 -9.82
N PHE A 109 -9.33 9.61 -10.08
CA PHE A 109 -8.58 8.71 -10.97
C PHE A 109 -8.72 7.26 -10.53
N LEU A 110 -8.48 6.96 -9.24
CA LEU A 110 -8.58 5.61 -8.71
C LEU A 110 -10.01 5.05 -8.74
N GLU A 111 -11.04 5.87 -8.52
CA GLU A 111 -12.45 5.44 -8.62
C GLU A 111 -12.78 5.01 -10.06
N ASP A 112 -12.36 5.79 -11.06
CA ASP A 112 -12.57 5.48 -12.47
C ASP A 112 -11.75 4.25 -12.90
N TRP A 113 -10.48 4.20 -12.50
CA TRP A 113 -9.56 3.08 -12.76
C TRP A 113 -10.00 1.77 -12.10
N ALA A 114 -10.62 1.82 -10.92
CA ALA A 114 -11.12 0.64 -10.22
C ALA A 114 -12.21 -0.09 -11.03
N GLY A 115 -13.04 0.66 -11.75
CA GLY A 115 -14.10 0.13 -12.61
C GLY A 115 -13.63 -0.29 -14.01
N ASP A 116 -12.38 0.01 -14.36
CA ASP A 116 -11.82 -0.19 -15.68
C ASP A 116 -10.87 -1.41 -15.72
N TYR A 117 -11.33 -2.50 -16.31
CA TYR A 117 -10.54 -3.73 -16.48
C TYR A 117 -10.15 -3.98 -17.94
N ARG A 118 -10.04 -2.92 -18.77
CA ARG A 118 -9.52 -3.02 -20.14
C ARG A 118 -8.16 -3.69 -20.15
N ASP A 119 -8.09 -4.80 -20.88
CA ASP A 119 -6.90 -5.65 -21.04
C ASP A 119 -6.26 -6.13 -19.72
N ALA A 120 -6.97 -6.03 -18.60
CA ALA A 120 -6.43 -6.28 -17.27
C ALA A 120 -6.92 -7.62 -16.72
N SER A 121 -5.98 -8.46 -16.31
CA SER A 121 -6.24 -9.71 -15.58
C SER A 121 -6.25 -9.52 -14.07
N MET A 122 -5.40 -8.61 -13.59
CA MET A 122 -5.24 -8.23 -12.19
C MET A 122 -4.79 -6.77 -12.13
N LYS A 123 -4.85 -6.18 -10.92
CA LYS A 123 -4.50 -4.78 -10.69
C LYS A 123 -3.49 -4.62 -9.56
N ALA A 124 -2.65 -3.60 -9.67
CA ALA A 124 -1.74 -3.17 -8.63
C ALA A 124 -1.70 -1.65 -8.51
N ILE A 125 -1.47 -1.14 -7.32
CA ILE A 125 -1.18 0.28 -7.06
C ILE A 125 0.30 0.39 -6.74
N LEU A 126 0.98 1.34 -7.38
CA LEU A 126 2.35 1.72 -7.13
C LEU A 126 2.34 3.07 -6.41
N SER A 127 2.82 3.09 -5.17
CA SER A 127 2.91 4.28 -4.34
C SER A 127 4.31 4.40 -3.75
N GLN A 128 4.74 5.61 -3.37
CA GLN A 128 6.06 5.82 -2.82
C GLN A 128 6.10 5.29 -1.39
N SER A 129 5.08 5.61 -0.58
CA SER A 129 5.05 5.34 0.86
C SER A 129 4.04 4.27 1.28
N PRO A 130 4.28 3.55 2.40
CA PRO A 130 3.35 2.56 2.93
C PRO A 130 2.07 3.17 3.51
N PHE A 131 0.91 2.55 3.26
CA PHE A 131 -0.41 2.95 3.78
C PHE A 131 -0.64 2.61 5.28
N CYS A 132 0.43 2.58 6.05
CA CYS A 132 0.48 2.33 7.49
C CYS A 132 1.82 2.77 8.07
N ALA A 133 1.85 3.03 9.38
CA ALA A 133 3.07 3.28 10.14
C ALA A 133 3.57 2.00 10.81
N VAL A 134 4.09 1.06 10.01
CA VAL A 134 4.56 -0.25 10.50
C VAL A 134 5.94 -0.18 11.17
N ALA A 135 6.80 0.78 10.82
CA ALA A 135 8.09 0.90 11.50
C ALA A 135 7.87 1.46 12.92
N THR A 136 8.40 0.77 13.94
CA THR A 136 8.37 1.27 15.32
C THR A 136 9.64 2.03 15.67
N HIS A 137 10.78 1.64 15.11
CA HIS A 137 12.07 2.28 15.38
C HIS A 137 12.63 2.93 14.13
N HIS A 138 13.09 4.17 14.26
CA HIS A 138 13.64 4.99 13.18
C HIS A 138 15.08 5.39 13.52
N GLY A 139 16.05 4.76 12.84
CA GLY A 139 17.49 4.99 13.07
C GLY A 139 18.18 3.92 13.91
N GLY A 140 17.67 2.68 13.88
CA GLY A 140 18.22 1.52 14.60
C GLY A 140 17.48 1.19 15.91
N GLY A 141 17.85 0.08 16.55
CA GLY A 141 17.04 -0.54 17.62
C GLY A 141 17.00 0.15 18.99
N LYS A 142 17.68 1.28 19.21
CA LYS A 142 17.67 1.94 20.54
C LYS A 142 16.26 2.42 20.90
N ASP A 143 15.89 2.32 22.18
CA ASP A 143 14.57 2.79 22.66
C ASP A 143 14.31 4.26 22.36
N SER A 144 15.36 5.09 22.35
CA SER A 144 15.29 6.50 21.96
C SER A 144 14.90 6.72 20.50
N ASN A 145 14.89 5.67 19.66
CA ASN A 145 14.46 5.72 18.27
C ASN A 145 13.01 5.26 18.07
N ILE A 146 12.31 4.87 19.13
CA ILE A 146 10.89 4.53 19.04
C ILE A 146 10.08 5.76 18.64
N LEU A 147 9.23 5.59 17.63
CA LEU A 147 8.19 6.54 17.27
C LEU A 147 6.82 5.97 17.67
N ILE A 148 5.97 6.84 18.17
CA ILE A 148 4.56 6.56 18.41
C ILE A 148 3.79 6.67 17.10
N ALA A 149 4.11 7.65 16.26
CA ALA A 149 3.55 7.80 14.92
C ALA A 149 4.55 8.48 13.98
N ASP A 150 4.45 8.16 12.68
CA ASP A 150 5.30 8.71 11.62
C ASP A 150 4.43 9.35 10.52
N LEU A 151 4.29 10.68 10.54
CA LEU A 151 3.46 11.42 9.56
C LEU A 151 4.06 11.35 8.15
N ASP A 152 5.30 10.89 8.01
CA ASP A 152 5.92 10.67 6.72
C ASP A 152 5.25 9.50 5.97
N SER A 153 4.82 8.45 6.68
CA SER A 153 4.09 7.30 6.13
C SER A 153 2.66 7.64 5.66
N ASN A 154 2.12 6.90 4.70
CA ASN A 154 0.71 7.02 4.30
C ASN A 154 -0.25 6.35 5.31
N GLY A 155 0.19 6.04 6.53
CA GLY A 155 -0.69 5.78 7.66
C GLY A 155 -1.47 7.03 8.11
N TRP A 156 -1.00 8.21 7.70
CA TRP A 156 -1.60 9.52 7.99
C TRP A 156 -1.70 10.38 6.72
N PRO A 157 -2.70 11.27 6.60
CA PRO A 157 -3.87 11.41 7.48
C PRO A 157 -4.75 10.17 7.43
N GLN A 158 -5.26 9.71 8.59
CA GLN A 158 -6.02 8.45 8.70
C GLN A 158 -7.25 8.44 7.78
N SER A 159 -7.99 9.55 7.74
CA SER A 159 -9.12 9.75 6.85
C SER A 159 -8.75 9.59 5.37
N GLY A 160 -7.63 10.20 4.93
CA GLY A 160 -7.11 10.07 3.57
C GLY A 160 -6.62 8.66 3.24
N ARG A 161 -5.92 8.01 4.18
CA ARG A 161 -5.49 6.61 4.09
C ARG A 161 -6.67 5.67 3.88
N ASN A 162 -7.75 5.85 4.64
CA ASN A 162 -8.95 5.02 4.53
C ASN A 162 -9.62 5.18 3.17
N ARG A 163 -9.74 6.41 2.63
CA ARG A 163 -10.26 6.63 1.27
C ARG A 163 -9.38 5.97 0.20
N ALA A 164 -8.05 6.08 0.30
CA ALA A 164 -7.14 5.44 -0.65
C ALA A 164 -7.29 3.91 -0.66
N ILE A 165 -7.38 3.29 0.52
CA ILE A 165 -7.54 1.84 0.65
C ILE A 165 -8.95 1.38 0.23
N GLU A 166 -9.98 2.20 0.44
CA GLU A 166 -11.32 1.95 -0.10
C GLU A 166 -11.27 1.81 -1.63
N LEU A 167 -10.59 2.75 -2.29
CA LEU A 167 -10.44 2.76 -3.74
C LEU A 167 -9.61 1.55 -4.23
N ALA A 168 -8.55 1.20 -3.51
CA ALA A 168 -7.75 0.01 -3.79
C ALA A 168 -8.58 -1.29 -3.72
N ARG A 169 -9.43 -1.44 -2.69
CA ARG A 169 -10.27 -2.64 -2.54
C ARG A 169 -11.38 -2.74 -3.59
N LYS A 170 -11.97 -1.61 -4.04
CA LYS A 170 -12.91 -1.59 -5.18
C LYS A 170 -12.30 -2.20 -6.45
N ALA A 171 -10.99 -2.01 -6.63
CA ALA A 171 -10.22 -2.54 -7.75
C ALA A 171 -9.61 -3.93 -7.50
N HIS A 172 -9.87 -4.56 -6.34
CA HIS A 172 -9.16 -5.77 -5.88
C HIS A 172 -7.64 -5.69 -6.11
N ALA A 173 -7.05 -4.51 -5.91
CA ALA A 173 -5.67 -4.24 -6.24
C ALA A 173 -4.74 -4.55 -5.06
N VAL A 174 -3.60 -5.15 -5.34
CA VAL A 174 -2.49 -5.22 -4.36
C VAL A 174 -1.75 -3.88 -4.35
N MET A 175 -1.34 -3.41 -3.18
CA MET A 175 -0.57 -2.17 -3.05
C MET A 175 0.92 -2.49 -2.95
N ILE A 176 1.76 -1.83 -3.74
CA ILE A 176 3.22 -2.04 -3.78
C ILE A 176 3.90 -0.69 -3.56
N HIS A 177 4.85 -0.66 -2.64
CA HIS A 177 5.55 0.57 -2.25
C HIS A 177 6.97 0.34 -1.71
N GLY A 178 7.66 1.43 -1.36
CA GLY A 178 9.01 1.42 -0.79
C GLY A 178 9.12 2.32 0.44
N ASP A 179 10.07 3.27 0.38
CA ASP A 179 10.31 4.38 1.35
C ASP A 179 10.86 3.97 2.73
N GLN A 180 10.23 3.03 3.42
CA GLN A 180 10.53 2.80 4.84
C GLN A 180 11.82 2.00 5.10
N HIS A 181 12.52 1.49 4.09
CA HIS A 181 13.73 0.66 4.26
C HIS A 181 13.49 -0.58 5.14
N LEU A 182 12.25 -1.10 5.13
CA LEU A 182 11.84 -2.28 5.87
C LEU A 182 10.83 -3.03 5.02
N ALA A 183 11.24 -4.19 4.50
CA ALA A 183 10.33 -4.99 3.69
C ALA A 183 9.22 -5.57 4.57
N THR A 184 7.96 -5.42 4.16
CA THR A 184 6.81 -5.88 4.93
C THR A 184 5.69 -6.38 4.04
N VAL A 185 4.90 -7.33 4.55
CA VAL A 185 3.59 -7.69 3.98
C VAL A 185 2.53 -7.41 5.03
N VAL A 186 1.58 -6.55 4.71
CA VAL A 186 0.55 -6.08 5.65
C VAL A 186 -0.83 -6.25 5.02
N HIS A 187 -1.75 -6.90 5.73
CA HIS A 187 -3.17 -6.95 5.38
C HIS A 187 -3.90 -5.82 6.11
N HIS A 188 -4.58 -4.97 5.35
CA HIS A 188 -5.17 -3.74 5.90
C HIS A 188 -6.61 -3.94 6.35
N GLY A 189 -6.98 -3.23 7.41
CA GLY A 189 -8.36 -3.01 7.82
C GLY A 189 -8.78 -1.55 7.72
N ILE A 190 -10.05 -1.30 7.40
CA ILE A 190 -10.73 0.00 7.55
C ILE A 190 -11.78 -0.14 8.65
N ASP A 191 -12.88 -0.84 8.38
CA ASP A 191 -14.01 -0.97 9.30
C ASP A 191 -13.68 -2.03 10.36
N ASN A 192 -13.19 -3.19 9.92
CA ASN A 192 -12.75 -4.31 10.74
C ASN A 192 -11.33 -4.76 10.39
N TRP A 193 -10.79 -5.68 11.19
CA TRP A 193 -9.53 -6.35 10.88
C TRP A 193 -9.63 -7.10 9.55
N ASN A 194 -8.58 -7.01 8.73
CA ASN A 194 -8.43 -7.83 7.52
C ASN A 194 -9.58 -7.67 6.50
N ASP A 195 -10.25 -6.52 6.45
CA ASP A 195 -11.43 -6.30 5.59
C ASP A 195 -11.12 -5.55 4.27
N SER A 196 -9.85 -5.28 4.02
CA SER A 196 -9.36 -4.63 2.80
C SER A 196 -8.19 -5.40 2.18
N GLY A 197 -7.38 -4.75 1.33
CA GLY A 197 -6.31 -5.40 0.57
C GLY A 197 -4.98 -5.52 1.28
N PHE A 198 -4.06 -6.22 0.63
CA PHE A 198 -2.69 -6.41 1.06
C PHE A 198 -1.78 -5.33 0.48
N SER A 199 -0.76 -4.96 1.24
CA SER A 199 0.35 -4.16 0.76
C SER A 199 1.69 -4.85 0.94
N PHE A 200 2.61 -4.56 0.03
CA PHE A 200 3.99 -5.02 0.07
C PHE A 200 4.95 -3.83 0.00
N ALA A 201 5.72 -3.65 1.06
CA ALA A 201 6.94 -2.84 0.99
C ALA A 201 8.09 -3.73 0.52
N GLY A 202 8.67 -3.43 -0.64
CA GLY A 202 9.83 -4.16 -1.15
C GLY A 202 11.08 -3.93 -0.31
N ALA A 203 11.99 -4.91 -0.25
CA ALA A 203 13.32 -4.67 0.31
C ALA A 203 14.05 -3.62 -0.54
N GLY A 204 14.63 -2.62 0.12
CA GLY A 204 15.50 -1.65 -0.54
C GLY A 204 16.85 -2.28 -0.86
N ILE A 205 17.40 -1.95 -2.03
CA ILE A 205 18.72 -2.45 -2.49
C ILE A 205 19.81 -2.08 -1.47
N PHE A 206 19.70 -0.91 -0.84
CA PHE A 206 20.58 -0.48 0.23
C PHE A 206 19.81 0.36 1.26
N ASN A 207 19.53 -0.24 2.40
CA ASN A 207 18.83 0.39 3.52
C ASN A 207 19.83 1.18 4.39
N GLY A 208 20.19 2.39 3.94
CA GLY A 208 21.17 3.25 4.64
C GLY A 208 20.65 3.85 5.96
N TYR A 209 19.34 3.98 6.10
CA TYR A 209 18.69 4.40 7.35
C TYR A 209 17.88 3.24 7.91
N PRO A 210 18.34 2.57 8.99
CA PRO A 210 17.71 1.36 9.49
C PRO A 210 16.38 1.68 10.18
N ARG A 211 15.31 1.01 9.73
CA ARG A 211 14.01 0.97 10.41
C ARG A 211 13.69 -0.47 10.80
N LEU A 212 13.00 -0.63 11.94
CA LEU A 212 12.62 -1.93 12.47
C LEU A 212 11.14 -2.01 12.81
N TRP A 213 10.58 -3.21 12.67
CA TRP A 213 9.31 -3.58 13.28
C TRP A 213 9.56 -4.41 14.53
N VAL A 214 9.49 -3.76 15.69
CA VAL A 214 9.57 -4.40 17.00
C VAL A 214 8.36 -3.92 17.81
N PRO A 215 7.20 -4.58 17.68
CA PRO A 215 6.03 -4.23 18.48
C PRO A 215 6.29 -4.57 19.94
N ARG A 216 5.69 -3.80 20.85
CA ARG A 216 5.81 -4.03 22.31
C ARG A 216 5.01 -5.24 22.78
N GLU A 217 3.94 -5.57 22.06
CA GLU A 217 3.04 -6.67 22.37
C GLU A 217 3.11 -7.73 21.26
N VAL A 218 2.69 -8.95 21.59
CA VAL A 218 2.51 -10.02 20.62
C VAL A 218 1.26 -9.73 19.79
N GLY A 219 1.34 -9.91 18.48
CA GLY A 219 0.20 -9.66 17.60
C GLY A 219 -0.95 -10.63 17.83
N LYS A 220 -2.17 -10.15 17.65
CA LYS A 220 -3.38 -10.98 17.79
C LYS A 220 -3.62 -11.80 16.53
N ASN A 221 -4.37 -12.90 16.61
CA ASN A 221 -4.84 -13.66 15.44
C ASN A 221 -3.71 -14.03 14.44
N GLN A 222 -2.56 -14.45 14.97
CA GLN A 222 -1.42 -14.89 14.18
C GLN A 222 -1.75 -16.09 13.30
N ARG A 223 -1.09 -16.16 12.14
CA ARG A 223 -1.09 -17.38 11.34
C ARG A 223 -0.35 -18.48 12.13
N PRO A 224 -0.77 -19.75 12.02
CA PRO A 224 -0.07 -20.85 12.68
C PRO A 224 1.42 -20.85 12.34
N ASN A 225 2.27 -21.15 13.33
CA ASN A 225 3.73 -21.22 13.20
C ASN A 225 4.38 -19.92 12.69
N SER A 226 3.79 -18.76 12.98
CA SER A 226 4.37 -17.45 12.63
C SER A 226 5.11 -16.80 13.79
N PRO A 227 6.08 -15.90 13.53
CA PRO A 227 6.79 -15.17 14.58
C PRO A 227 5.87 -14.26 15.41
N ASP A 228 6.22 -14.02 16.67
CA ASP A 228 5.43 -13.21 17.62
C ASP A 228 5.18 -11.76 17.17
N TYR A 229 6.06 -11.21 16.33
CA TYR A 229 5.88 -9.87 15.74
C TYR A 229 4.81 -9.84 14.64
N THR A 230 4.24 -10.98 14.24
CA THR A 230 3.17 -11.04 13.23
C THR A 230 1.78 -11.03 13.88
N GLY A 231 0.74 -10.84 13.08
CA GLY A 231 -0.65 -10.76 13.53
C GLY A 231 -1.21 -9.34 13.48
N GLU A 232 -2.34 -9.15 14.15
CA GLU A 232 -3.12 -7.91 14.20
C GLU A 232 -2.59 -6.93 15.24
N PHE A 233 -2.37 -5.68 14.80
CA PHE A 233 -1.90 -4.56 15.58
C PHE A 233 -2.63 -3.27 15.21
N LEU A 234 -2.74 -2.37 16.17
CA LEU A 234 -2.97 -0.97 15.85
C LEU A 234 -1.61 -0.35 15.55
N ASP A 235 -1.46 0.24 14.35
CA ASP A 235 -0.25 0.99 14.03
C ASP A 235 -0.19 2.30 14.83
N GLY A 236 0.87 3.08 14.62
CA GLY A 236 1.08 4.35 15.31
C GLY A 236 -0.03 5.40 15.15
N PHE A 237 -0.95 5.22 14.21
CA PHE A 237 -2.11 6.10 14.00
C PHE A 237 -3.44 5.44 14.40
N HIS A 238 -3.36 4.28 15.06
CA HIS A 238 -4.48 3.41 15.37
C HIS A 238 -5.18 2.83 14.13
N ASN A 239 -4.48 2.70 13.00
CA ASN A 239 -4.98 1.95 11.85
C ASN A 239 -4.92 0.45 12.15
N LYS A 240 -5.93 -0.29 11.71
CA LYS A 240 -5.96 -1.75 11.82
C LYS A 240 -5.04 -2.36 10.77
N ILE A 241 -3.94 -2.97 11.22
CA ILE A 241 -2.99 -3.67 10.37
C ILE A 241 -2.80 -5.11 10.83
N ASN A 242 -2.60 -6.03 9.90
CA ASN A 242 -2.17 -7.39 10.21
C ASN A 242 -0.85 -7.67 9.49
N VAL A 243 0.24 -7.69 10.25
CA VAL A 243 1.60 -7.88 9.74
C VAL A 243 1.82 -9.37 9.50
N TRP A 244 2.00 -9.76 8.25
CA TRP A 244 2.25 -11.16 7.87
C TRP A 244 3.73 -11.49 7.83
N ALA A 245 4.57 -10.53 7.43
CA ALA A 245 6.01 -10.66 7.43
C ALA A 245 6.68 -9.29 7.53
N ALA A 246 7.87 -9.26 8.12
CA ALA A 246 8.77 -8.12 8.15
C ALA A 246 10.20 -8.65 8.02
N ALA A 247 11.02 -8.06 7.15
CA ALA A 247 12.43 -8.42 6.99
C ALA A 247 13.24 -7.79 8.13
N ASN A 248 13.03 -8.34 9.32
CA ASN A 248 13.54 -7.84 10.57
C ASN A 248 14.91 -8.45 10.88
N ARG A 249 15.94 -7.60 11.02
CA ARG A 249 17.27 -7.95 11.55
C ARG A 249 17.50 -7.32 12.91
N VAL A 250 16.56 -7.59 13.82
CA VAL A 250 16.59 -7.10 15.20
C VAL A 250 17.94 -7.47 15.83
N ASP A 251 18.44 -8.69 15.64
CA ASP A 251 19.75 -9.15 16.11
C ASP A 251 20.96 -8.31 15.65
N LYS A 252 20.84 -7.56 14.55
CA LYS A 252 21.95 -6.86 13.91
C LYS A 252 21.78 -5.34 13.78
N GLN A 253 20.62 -4.80 14.10
CA GLN A 253 20.33 -3.36 13.99
C GLN A 253 20.39 -2.62 15.34
N TYR A 254 20.84 -3.27 16.41
CA TYR A 254 21.36 -2.59 17.60
C TYR A 254 22.85 -2.40 17.40
N PRO A 255 23.36 -1.18 17.11
CA PRO A 255 24.77 -0.95 16.85
C PRO A 255 25.67 -1.47 17.98
N ASP A 256 25.16 -1.40 19.21
CA ASP A 256 25.84 -1.87 20.42
C ASP A 256 25.96 -3.41 20.50
N GLN A 257 25.24 -4.15 19.64
CA GLN A 257 25.29 -5.62 19.51
C GLN A 257 26.14 -6.09 18.32
N ILE A 258 26.54 -5.20 17.41
CA ILE A 258 27.46 -5.50 16.31
C ILE A 258 28.88 -5.48 16.88
N LYS A 259 29.47 -6.66 17.15
CA LYS A 259 30.84 -6.78 17.65
C LYS A 259 31.87 -6.55 16.52
N ASP A 260 32.61 -5.45 16.65
CA ASP A 260 33.90 -5.00 16.07
C ASP A 260 34.47 -5.58 14.74
N GLY A 261 34.84 -4.66 13.83
CA GLY A 261 35.60 -4.86 12.59
C GLY A 261 35.03 -4.07 11.41
N PRO A 262 35.82 -3.70 10.37
CA PRO A 262 35.26 -3.07 9.17
C PRO A 262 34.32 -4.05 8.46
N LEU A 263 33.03 -3.72 8.41
CA LEU A 263 32.03 -4.52 7.69
C LEU A 263 32.25 -4.43 6.17
N SER A 264 32.20 -5.57 5.48
CA SER A 264 32.12 -5.57 4.02
C SER A 264 30.80 -4.91 3.56
N MET A 265 30.71 -4.55 2.27
CA MET A 265 29.44 -4.04 1.74
C MET A 265 28.31 -5.08 1.87
N LEU A 266 28.63 -6.36 1.63
CA LEU A 266 27.68 -7.46 1.78
C LEU A 266 27.19 -7.60 3.23
N ASP A 267 28.08 -7.45 4.21
CA ASP A 267 27.67 -7.44 5.62
C ASP A 267 26.73 -6.29 5.94
N LYS A 268 27.00 -5.08 5.43
CA LYS A 268 26.12 -3.91 5.63
C LYS A 268 24.73 -4.15 5.03
N LEU A 269 24.66 -4.73 3.84
CA LEU A 269 23.41 -5.10 3.18
C LEU A 269 22.63 -6.12 4.03
N ASN A 270 23.29 -7.20 4.45
CA ASN A 270 22.67 -8.27 5.21
C ASN A 270 22.25 -7.85 6.63
N ASN A 271 22.98 -6.92 7.26
CA ASN A 271 22.67 -6.40 8.59
C ASN A 271 21.45 -5.46 8.56
N THR A 272 21.18 -4.82 7.43
CA THR A 272 20.06 -3.89 7.24
C THR A 272 18.86 -4.52 6.54
N ALA A 273 18.87 -5.84 6.35
CA ALA A 273 17.87 -6.57 5.56
C ALA A 273 17.66 -5.97 4.15
N SER A 274 18.74 -5.45 3.57
CA SER A 274 18.75 -4.94 2.21
C SER A 274 18.63 -6.09 1.22
N GLY A 275 18.07 -5.80 0.04
CA GLY A 275 17.70 -6.83 -0.90
C GLY A 275 16.81 -6.31 -2.03
N TYR A 276 15.95 -7.18 -2.53
CA TYR A 276 14.96 -6.82 -3.53
C TYR A 276 13.66 -7.60 -3.33
N GLY A 277 12.57 -7.10 -3.91
CA GLY A 277 11.26 -7.76 -3.91
C GLY A 277 10.90 -8.35 -5.27
N ILE A 278 10.16 -9.45 -5.28
CA ILE A 278 9.51 -9.99 -6.48
C ILE A 278 8.01 -10.13 -6.21
N VAL A 279 7.16 -9.65 -7.13
CA VAL A 279 5.71 -9.89 -7.11
C VAL A 279 5.32 -10.66 -8.36
N LYS A 280 4.83 -11.90 -8.18
CA LYS A 280 4.39 -12.80 -9.27
C LYS A 280 2.87 -12.83 -9.34
N PHE A 281 2.33 -12.50 -10.51
CA PHE A 281 0.88 -12.48 -10.76
C PHE A 281 0.44 -13.75 -11.51
N HIS A 282 -0.30 -14.62 -10.84
CA HIS A 282 -0.79 -15.90 -11.35
C HIS A 282 -2.19 -15.73 -11.94
N LYS A 283 -2.26 -15.20 -13.17
CA LYS A 283 -3.49 -14.67 -13.80
C LYS A 283 -4.66 -15.66 -13.80
N GLU A 284 -4.43 -16.92 -14.14
CA GLU A 284 -5.50 -17.93 -14.21
C GLU A 284 -6.01 -18.31 -12.82
N GLN A 285 -5.08 -18.49 -11.87
CA GLN A 285 -5.33 -18.91 -10.50
C GLN A 285 -5.89 -17.76 -9.64
N GLN A 286 -5.83 -16.53 -10.14
CA GLN A 286 -6.23 -15.33 -9.40
C GLN A 286 -5.48 -15.20 -8.06
N LYS A 287 -4.16 -15.46 -8.09
CA LYS A 287 -3.23 -15.40 -6.94
C LYS A 287 -2.05 -14.48 -7.20
N ILE A 288 -1.48 -13.95 -6.12
CA ILE A 288 -0.33 -13.05 -6.11
C ILE A 288 0.69 -13.62 -5.12
N THR A 289 1.89 -13.95 -5.60
CA THR A 289 3.01 -14.37 -4.74
C THR A 289 3.96 -13.20 -4.55
N ILE A 290 4.29 -12.90 -3.31
CA ILE A 290 5.18 -11.84 -2.88
C ILE A 290 6.42 -12.51 -2.30
N GLU A 291 7.59 -12.03 -2.70
CA GLU A 291 8.89 -12.53 -2.26
C GLU A 291 9.78 -11.35 -1.88
N SER A 292 10.64 -11.56 -0.89
CA SER A 292 11.64 -10.60 -0.46
C SER A 292 12.96 -11.35 -0.30
N TRP A 293 14.00 -10.91 -1.00
CA TRP A 293 15.26 -11.63 -1.16
C TRP A 293 16.43 -10.83 -0.59
N PRO A 294 17.28 -11.41 0.28
CA PRO A 294 18.58 -10.84 0.63
C PRO A 294 19.52 -10.79 -0.58
N VAL A 295 20.61 -10.04 -0.45
CA VAL A 295 21.73 -10.10 -1.39
C VAL A 295 22.73 -11.17 -0.96
N TYR A 296 23.11 -12.06 -1.88
CA TYR A 296 24.12 -13.09 -1.68
C TYR A 296 25.34 -12.83 -2.56
N GLU A 297 26.54 -13.20 -2.11
CA GLU A 297 27.81 -12.93 -2.80
C GLU A 297 27.85 -13.50 -4.24
N ASN A 298 27.39 -14.73 -4.41
CA ASN A 298 27.45 -15.45 -5.69
C ASN A 298 26.07 -15.62 -6.35
N MET A 299 25.13 -14.72 -6.06
CA MET A 299 23.74 -14.84 -6.54
C MET A 299 23.69 -14.89 -8.07
N GLY A 300 23.20 -16.01 -8.61
CA GLY A 300 23.07 -16.28 -10.03
C GLY A 300 21.62 -16.55 -10.43
N SER A 301 21.42 -17.04 -11.66
CA SER A 301 20.10 -17.43 -12.17
C SER A 301 19.50 -18.66 -11.48
N ASP A 302 20.31 -19.41 -10.73
CA ASP A 302 19.94 -20.56 -9.90
C ASP A 302 19.35 -20.10 -8.55
N ILE A 303 18.31 -19.26 -8.61
CA ILE A 303 17.71 -18.60 -7.44
C ILE A 303 17.22 -19.58 -6.35
N ASP A 304 16.87 -20.81 -6.74
CA ASP A 304 16.40 -21.87 -5.84
C ASP A 304 17.48 -22.36 -4.85
N ARG A 305 18.76 -21.98 -5.04
CA ARG A 305 19.83 -22.26 -4.07
C ARG A 305 19.88 -21.26 -2.91
N TYR A 306 19.09 -20.21 -2.98
CA TYR A 306 19.06 -19.12 -2.00
C TYR A 306 17.74 -19.12 -1.23
N GLU A 307 17.75 -18.46 -0.08
CA GLU A 307 16.55 -18.32 0.74
C GLU A 307 16.00 -16.89 0.65
N THR A 308 14.68 -16.76 0.63
CA THR A 308 14.04 -15.47 0.87
C THR A 308 14.27 -15.02 2.31
N HIS A 309 14.03 -13.74 2.60
CA HIS A 309 13.87 -13.26 3.96
C HIS A 309 12.85 -14.14 4.72
N LYS A 310 13.07 -14.35 6.01
CA LYS A 310 12.18 -15.14 6.87
C LYS A 310 10.75 -14.63 6.79
N GLY A 311 9.79 -15.54 6.57
CA GLY A 311 8.37 -15.23 6.46
C GLY A 311 7.87 -15.08 5.01
N TRP A 312 8.78 -15.07 4.03
CA TRP A 312 8.49 -15.20 2.60
C TRP A 312 8.82 -16.61 2.10
N PRO A 313 8.32 -17.02 0.92
CA PRO A 313 7.34 -16.32 0.09
C PRO A 313 5.92 -16.32 0.71
N ILE A 314 5.11 -15.31 0.37
CA ILE A 314 3.70 -15.22 0.77
C ILE A 314 2.83 -15.25 -0.47
N THR A 315 1.78 -16.06 -0.48
CA THR A 315 0.79 -16.05 -1.57
C THR A 315 -0.59 -15.66 -1.04
N VAL A 316 -1.21 -14.68 -1.70
CA VAL A 316 -2.57 -14.19 -1.41
C VAL A 316 -3.45 -14.30 -2.65
N SER A 317 -4.77 -14.31 -2.50
CA SER A 317 -5.70 -14.31 -3.62
C SER A 317 -6.16 -12.90 -3.99
N VAL A 318 -6.66 -12.74 -5.22
CA VAL A 318 -7.35 -11.52 -5.65
C VAL A 318 -8.60 -11.27 -4.80
N ASP A 319 -9.31 -12.33 -4.38
CA ASP A 319 -10.50 -12.18 -3.53
C ASP A 319 -10.18 -11.59 -2.15
N GLN A 320 -9.00 -11.93 -1.60
CA GLN A 320 -8.51 -11.36 -0.36
C GLN A 320 -8.20 -9.86 -0.46
N GLN A 321 -8.13 -9.28 -1.66
CA GLN A 321 -7.93 -7.83 -1.82
C GLN A 321 -9.20 -7.01 -1.50
N TYR A 322 -10.34 -7.68 -1.36
CA TYR A 322 -11.57 -7.10 -0.84
C TYR A 322 -12.22 -8.08 0.14
N ASN A 323 -11.60 -8.28 1.30
CA ASN A 323 -12.00 -9.30 2.28
C ASN A 323 -13.07 -8.83 3.29
N ARG A 324 -13.81 -7.77 2.97
CA ARG A 324 -14.96 -7.31 3.77
C ARG A 324 -16.01 -8.41 3.85
N LYS A 325 -16.56 -8.63 5.05
CA LYS A 325 -17.65 -9.59 5.27
C LYS A 325 -18.92 -9.05 4.60
N PRO A 326 -19.55 -9.79 3.66
CA PRO A 326 -20.76 -9.33 3.01
C PRO A 326 -21.97 -9.42 3.94
N VAL A 327 -22.95 -8.52 3.72
CA VAL A 327 -24.28 -8.63 4.33
C VAL A 327 -25.16 -9.64 3.59
N GLY A 328 -24.81 -9.94 2.34
CA GLY A 328 -25.50 -10.90 1.50
C GLY A 328 -24.88 -11.02 0.11
N TYR A 329 -25.49 -11.85 -0.72
CA TYR A 329 -25.02 -12.14 -2.08
C TYR A 329 -26.12 -11.84 -3.09
N LEU A 330 -25.74 -11.41 -4.29
CA LEU A 330 -26.66 -11.28 -5.42
C LEU A 330 -26.82 -12.63 -6.14
N ALA A 331 -27.76 -12.69 -7.09
CA ALA A 331 -27.91 -13.85 -7.96
C ALA A 331 -26.58 -14.19 -8.66
N PRO A 332 -26.23 -15.48 -8.77
CA PRO A 332 -25.02 -15.88 -9.49
C PRO A 332 -25.12 -15.49 -10.97
N VAL A 333 -24.00 -15.05 -11.51
CA VAL A 333 -23.82 -14.79 -12.94
C VAL A 333 -22.95 -15.88 -13.55
N ALA A 334 -23.29 -16.28 -14.76
CA ALA A 334 -22.56 -17.29 -15.51
C ALA A 334 -22.36 -16.83 -16.96
N MET A 335 -21.16 -17.05 -17.47
CA MET A 335 -20.76 -16.76 -18.84
C MET A 335 -20.25 -18.03 -19.51
N LYS A 336 -20.42 -18.13 -20.83
CA LYS A 336 -19.86 -19.24 -21.61
C LYS A 336 -18.33 -19.22 -21.57
N GLU A 337 -17.75 -18.03 -21.61
CA GLU A 337 -16.31 -17.84 -21.45
C GLU A 337 -15.91 -17.93 -19.97
N LYS A 338 -14.77 -18.59 -19.71
CA LYS A 338 -14.25 -18.75 -18.34
C LYS A 338 -13.74 -17.42 -17.77
N SER A 339 -13.14 -16.60 -18.62
CA SER A 339 -12.62 -15.28 -18.30
C SER A 339 -13.64 -14.21 -18.66
N PHE A 340 -14.07 -13.41 -17.69
CA PHE A 340 -14.92 -12.24 -17.93
C PHE A 340 -14.80 -11.24 -16.78
N ILE A 341 -15.16 -9.99 -17.02
CA ILE A 341 -15.21 -8.95 -16.00
C ILE A 341 -16.58 -8.97 -15.33
N VAL A 342 -16.60 -8.76 -14.01
CA VAL A 342 -17.81 -8.45 -13.24
C VAL A 342 -17.64 -7.06 -12.67
N ARG A 343 -18.67 -6.22 -12.85
CA ARG A 343 -18.77 -4.89 -12.23
C ARG A 343 -20.09 -4.78 -11.48
N VAL A 344 -20.00 -4.38 -10.21
CA VAL A 344 -21.15 -4.23 -9.32
C VAL A 344 -21.30 -2.77 -8.97
N ARG A 345 -22.49 -2.21 -9.19
CA ARG A 345 -22.83 -0.81 -8.88
C ARG A 345 -24.10 -0.74 -8.05
N LYS A 346 -24.19 0.27 -7.19
CA LYS A 346 -25.42 0.58 -6.47
C LYS A 346 -26.44 1.24 -7.41
N GLU A 347 -27.72 1.01 -7.16
CA GLU A 347 -28.82 1.72 -7.81
C GLU A 347 -29.68 2.43 -6.75
N PRO A 348 -30.10 3.69 -6.99
CA PRO A 348 -29.95 4.45 -8.25
C PRO A 348 -28.64 5.24 -8.39
N SER A 349 -27.79 5.33 -7.37
CA SER A 349 -26.63 6.24 -7.36
C SER A 349 -25.59 5.98 -8.46
N GLY A 350 -25.46 4.74 -8.94
CA GLY A 350 -24.44 4.35 -9.92
C GLY A 350 -23.04 4.17 -9.34
N GLU A 351 -22.87 4.38 -8.03
CA GLU A 351 -21.61 4.22 -7.30
C GLU A 351 -21.04 2.82 -7.52
N LEU A 352 -19.74 2.73 -7.82
CA LEU A 352 -19.04 1.46 -7.97
C LEU A 352 -18.87 0.79 -6.59
N VAL A 353 -19.37 -0.44 -6.46
CA VAL A 353 -19.07 -1.29 -5.30
C VAL A 353 -17.73 -1.97 -5.51
N TYR A 354 -17.51 -2.58 -6.67
CA TYR A 354 -16.21 -3.07 -7.14
C TYR A 354 -16.28 -3.52 -8.59
N ALA A 355 -15.11 -3.73 -9.20
CA ALA A 355 -14.97 -4.56 -10.38
C ALA A 355 -13.83 -5.57 -10.20
N ARG A 356 -13.89 -6.68 -10.95
CA ARG A 356 -12.81 -7.67 -11.04
C ARG A 356 -12.94 -8.57 -12.27
N ARG A 357 -11.84 -9.18 -12.68
CA ARG A 357 -11.87 -10.33 -13.57
C ARG A 357 -12.17 -11.62 -12.79
N VAL A 358 -12.92 -12.51 -13.42
CA VAL A 358 -13.27 -13.85 -12.96
C VAL A 358 -12.73 -14.84 -13.98
N THR A 359 -12.18 -15.98 -13.53
CA THR A 359 -11.57 -17.02 -14.40
C THR A 359 -12.27 -18.38 -14.34
N THR A 360 -13.38 -18.48 -13.59
CA THR A 360 -14.10 -19.74 -13.31
C THR A 360 -15.37 -19.95 -14.13
N GLY A 361 -15.77 -19.00 -14.99
CA GLY A 361 -17.02 -19.07 -15.78
C GLY A 361 -18.30 -18.74 -15.00
N THR A 362 -18.28 -18.84 -13.67
CA THR A 362 -19.37 -18.43 -12.78
C THR A 362 -18.85 -17.56 -11.65
N TYR A 363 -19.69 -16.64 -11.17
CA TYR A 363 -19.38 -15.76 -10.04
C TYR A 363 -20.66 -15.40 -9.28
N ARG A 364 -20.59 -15.35 -7.96
CA ARG A 364 -21.69 -14.85 -7.10
C ARG A 364 -21.25 -13.54 -6.47
N PRO A 365 -21.79 -12.39 -6.93
CA PRO A 365 -21.41 -11.10 -6.38
C PRO A 365 -21.77 -10.98 -4.90
N LYS A 366 -20.85 -10.43 -4.11
CA LYS A 366 -21.04 -10.14 -2.69
C LYS A 366 -21.34 -8.65 -2.51
N VAL A 367 -22.19 -8.30 -1.56
CA VAL A 367 -22.55 -6.89 -1.30
C VAL A 367 -22.51 -6.58 0.19
N PHE A 368 -22.35 -5.31 0.53
CA PHE A 368 -21.97 -4.88 1.90
C PHE A 368 -23.01 -3.97 2.57
N GLU A 369 -24.13 -3.72 1.90
CA GLU A 369 -25.27 -2.98 2.43
C GLU A 369 -26.58 -3.50 1.82
N MET A 370 -27.71 -3.25 2.47
CA MET A 370 -29.02 -3.55 1.89
C MET A 370 -29.31 -2.54 0.78
N GLY A 371 -29.84 -3.00 -0.35
CA GLY A 371 -30.15 -2.12 -1.47
C GLY A 371 -30.43 -2.87 -2.77
N THR A 372 -30.52 -2.10 -3.84
CA THR A 372 -30.61 -2.58 -5.22
C THR A 372 -29.32 -2.34 -5.96
N TYR A 373 -28.96 -3.27 -6.83
CA TYR A 373 -27.69 -3.29 -7.51
C TYR A 373 -27.83 -3.54 -9.00
N ARG A 374 -26.91 -2.95 -9.76
CA ARG A 374 -26.64 -3.30 -11.15
C ARG A 374 -25.40 -4.18 -11.21
N VAL A 375 -25.52 -5.32 -11.86
CA VAL A 375 -24.41 -6.23 -12.15
C VAL A 375 -24.18 -6.24 -13.65
N GLU A 376 -22.96 -5.91 -14.08
CA GLU A 376 -22.53 -5.94 -15.46
C GLU A 376 -21.48 -7.03 -15.62
N VAL A 377 -21.64 -7.90 -16.62
CA VAL A 377 -20.70 -8.98 -16.91
C VAL A 377 -20.33 -9.02 -18.38
N GLY A 378 -19.06 -9.29 -18.69
CA GLY A 378 -18.56 -9.37 -20.06
C GLY A 378 -17.19 -8.72 -20.21
N GLU A 379 -16.99 -8.03 -21.33
CA GLU A 379 -15.76 -7.30 -21.65
C GLU A 379 -16.09 -5.82 -21.93
N PRO A 380 -15.10 -4.91 -21.93
CA PRO A 380 -15.34 -3.51 -22.24
C PRO A 380 -16.00 -3.34 -23.61
N GLY A 381 -17.15 -2.66 -23.63
CA GLY A 381 -17.95 -2.47 -24.85
C GLY A 381 -18.98 -3.56 -25.14
N ASN A 382 -18.92 -4.70 -24.44
CA ASN A 382 -19.86 -5.81 -24.60
C ASN A 382 -20.34 -6.34 -23.24
N TRP A 383 -21.35 -5.67 -22.68
CA TRP A 383 -21.87 -5.94 -21.34
C TRP A 383 -23.24 -6.59 -21.36
N LYS A 384 -23.39 -7.70 -20.64
CA LYS A 384 -24.68 -8.18 -20.18
C LYS A 384 -24.99 -7.51 -18.84
N THR A 385 -26.13 -6.82 -18.78
CA THR A 385 -26.51 -6.01 -17.61
C THR A 385 -27.73 -6.60 -16.90
N PHE A 386 -27.62 -6.77 -15.59
CA PHE A 386 -28.71 -7.17 -14.69
C PHE A 386 -29.01 -6.00 -13.75
N LYS A 387 -30.19 -5.39 -13.86
CA LYS A 387 -30.62 -4.26 -13.01
C LYS A 387 -31.50 -4.74 -11.86
N ASN A 388 -31.71 -3.87 -10.88
CA ASN A 388 -32.59 -4.10 -9.73
C ASN A 388 -32.29 -5.41 -8.98
N GLN A 389 -31.04 -5.85 -8.99
CA GLN A 389 -30.63 -7.06 -8.28
C GLN A 389 -30.68 -6.80 -6.78
N LYS A 390 -31.24 -7.75 -6.03
CA LYS A 390 -31.35 -7.69 -4.58
C LYS A 390 -30.62 -8.88 -3.97
N ILE A 391 -30.32 -8.77 -2.68
CA ILE A 391 -29.73 -9.86 -1.91
C ILE A 391 -30.65 -11.09 -1.97
N GLN A 392 -30.06 -12.22 -2.32
CA GLN A 392 -30.62 -13.56 -2.23
C GLN A 392 -29.78 -14.31 -1.22
N ASN A 393 -30.36 -14.63 -0.06
CA ASN A 393 -29.69 -15.43 0.96
C ASN A 393 -29.62 -16.88 0.52
#